data_AF-A0A401IWU0-F1
#
_entry.id   AF-A0A401IWU0-F1
#
_cell.length_a   1.000
_cell.length_b   1.000
_cell.length_c   1.000
_cell.angle_alpha   90.00
_cell.angle_beta   90.00
_cell.angle_gamma   90.00
#
_symmetry.space_group_name_H-M   'P 1'
#
loop_
_entity.id
_entity.type
_entity.pdbx_description
1 polymer ?
#
loop_
_entity_poly.entity_id
_entity_poly.type
_entity_poly.pdbx_seq_one_letter_code
_entity_poly.pdbx_strand_id
1 'polypeptide(L)'
;MSVPNFGSKCDGRFEKLRIEYEPEGEDLALVSNCESLTMTVGEKRLRFLSSAFADVEIGQGDFGIRPSNDRKIDPWMFWWMPRSIR
;
A
#
# COMPACT_ATOMS: atom_id res chain seq x y z
N MET A 1 -20.80 0.57 -8.27
CA MET A 1 -19.57 0.13 -8.95
C MET A 1 -18.93 -0.93 -8.09
N SER A 2 -18.71 -2.15 -8.60
CA SER A 2 -17.98 -3.20 -7.90
C SER A 2 -16.48 -2.97 -8.11
N VAL A 3 -15.76 -2.64 -7.04
CA VAL A 3 -14.31 -2.48 -7.09
C VAL A 3 -13.67 -3.88 -7.05
N PRO A 4 -12.73 -4.20 -7.97
CA PRO A 4 -12.08 -5.52 -7.98
C PRO A 4 -11.50 -5.86 -6.60
N ASN A 5 -11.84 -7.04 -6.08
CA ASN A 5 -11.37 -7.58 -4.79
C ASN A 5 -11.78 -6.79 -3.53
N PHE A 6 -12.61 -5.75 -3.66
CA PHE A 6 -13.13 -5.02 -2.50
C PHE A 6 -14.23 -5.83 -1.78
N GLY A 7 -14.05 -6.09 -0.49
CA GLY A 7 -14.99 -6.88 0.33
C GLY A 7 -14.88 -8.40 0.14
N SER A 8 -14.06 -8.87 -0.80
CA SER A 8 -13.66 -10.28 -0.86
C SER A 8 -12.74 -10.58 0.31
N LYS A 9 -13.12 -11.53 1.17
CA LYS A 9 -12.25 -12.00 2.25
C LYS A 9 -10.98 -12.56 1.63
N CYS A 10 -9.83 -11.95 1.93
CA CYS A 10 -8.53 -12.58 1.77
C CYS A 10 -8.40 -13.66 2.86
N ASP A 11 -7.84 -14.83 2.52
CA ASP A 11 -7.59 -15.91 3.49
C ASP A 11 -6.63 -15.49 4.63
N GLY A 12 -5.91 -14.38 4.46
CA GLY A 12 -5.08 -13.77 5.51
C GLY A 12 -5.84 -12.73 6.32
N ARG A 13 -6.21 -13.05 7.56
CA ARG A 13 -6.48 -12.03 8.59
C ARG A 13 -5.14 -11.48 9.07
N PHE A 14 -4.58 -10.54 8.33
CA PHE A 14 -3.45 -9.78 8.83
C PHE A 14 -3.99 -8.73 9.80
N GLU A 15 -3.82 -8.96 11.10
CA GLU A 15 -4.30 -8.04 12.13
C GLU A 15 -3.42 -6.80 12.22
N LYS A 16 -2.23 -6.85 11.63
CA LYS A 16 -1.22 -5.79 11.73
C LYS A 16 -0.41 -5.66 10.44
N LEU A 17 -0.27 -4.41 9.99
CA LEU A 17 0.75 -4.00 9.03
C LEU A 17 1.96 -3.43 9.80
N ARG A 18 3.14 -3.98 9.56
CA ARG A 18 4.42 -3.46 10.02
C ARG A 18 5.13 -2.79 8.85
N ILE A 19 5.64 -1.59 9.06
CA ILE A 19 6.47 -0.88 8.08
C ILE A 19 7.91 -0.95 8.58
N GLU A 20 8.78 -1.53 7.78
CA GLU A 20 10.23 -1.58 8.02
C GLU A 20 10.95 -0.66 7.06
N TYR A 21 11.90 0.11 7.58
CA TYR A 21 12.69 1.03 6.78
C TYR A 21 14.10 0.46 6.59
N GLU A 22 14.48 0.26 5.33
CA GLU A 22 15.79 -0.22 4.92
C GLU A 22 16.37 0.77 3.91
N PRO A 23 17.29 1.67 4.31
CA PRO A 23 17.76 2.77 3.46
C PRO A 23 18.31 2.32 2.10
N GLU A 24 18.99 1.17 2.08
CA GLU A 24 19.63 0.59 0.89
C GLU A 24 18.64 -0.17 0.00
N GLY A 25 17.43 -0.44 0.49
CA GLY A 25 16.36 -1.06 -0.28
C GLY A 25 15.94 -0.17 -1.45
N GLU A 26 15.91 -0.72 -2.66
CA GLU A 26 15.48 0.04 -3.84
C GLU A 26 13.99 -0.06 -4.14
N ASP A 27 13.41 -1.20 -3.77
CA ASP A 27 12.05 -1.60 -4.11
C ASP A 27 11.19 -1.76 -2.86
N LEU A 28 9.87 -1.63 -3.03
CA LEU A 28 8.91 -2.00 -1.99
C LEU A 28 8.73 -3.51 -2.01
N ALA A 29 8.92 -4.13 -0.85
CA ALA A 29 8.61 -5.53 -0.63
C ALA A 29 7.42 -5.64 0.32
N LEU A 30 6.50 -6.57 0.02
CA LEU A 30 5.39 -6.90 0.91
C LEU A 30 5.42 -8.39 1.16
N VAL A 31 5.71 -8.76 2.41
CA VAL A 31 5.82 -10.15 2.83
C VAL A 31 4.74 -10.43 3.87
N SER A 32 3.90 -11.42 3.59
CA SER A 32 2.96 -11.95 4.56
C SER A 32 3.64 -13.00 5.45
N ASN A 33 3.50 -12.87 6.76
CA ASN A 33 3.65 -13.98 7.70
C ASN A 33 2.28 -14.28 8.32
N CYS A 34 2.10 -15.44 8.94
CA CYS A 34 0.80 -15.99 9.36
C CYS A 34 -0.18 -15.00 10.03
N GLU A 35 0.32 -13.98 10.72
CA GLU A 35 -0.49 -13.00 11.47
C GLU A 35 -0.27 -11.53 11.05
N SER A 36 0.77 -11.24 10.24
CA SER A 36 1.12 -9.86 9.90
C SER A 36 1.63 -9.68 8.47
N LEU A 37 1.43 -8.47 7.96
CA LEU A 37 2.05 -7.99 6.73
C LEU A 37 3.24 -7.13 7.11
N THR A 38 4.42 -7.42 6.56
CA THR A 38 5.58 -6.55 6.65
C THR A 38 5.80 -5.89 5.30
N MET A 39 5.75 -4.56 5.27
CA MET A 39 6.14 -3.74 4.13
C MET A 39 7.51 -3.15 4.38
N THR A 40 8.50 -3.54 3.57
CA THR A 40 9.83 -2.93 3.60
C THR A 40 9.87 -1.78 2.59
N VAL A 41 10.29 -0.60 3.06
CA VAL A 41 10.42 0.62 2.26
C VAL A 41 11.85 1.16 2.35
N GLY A 42 12.44 1.45 1.21
CA GLY A 42 13.71 2.17 1.15
C GLY A 42 13.57 3.65 0.82
N GLU A 43 14.69 4.37 0.91
CA GLU A 43 14.75 5.83 0.87
C GLU A 43 14.13 6.41 -0.41
N LYS A 44 14.37 5.77 -1.56
CA LYS A 44 13.85 6.21 -2.86
C LYS A 44 12.32 6.18 -2.91
N ARG A 45 11.68 5.26 -2.16
CA ARG A 45 10.23 5.04 -2.17
C ARG A 45 9.52 5.73 -1.01
N LEU A 46 10.23 5.99 0.09
CA LEU A 46 9.70 6.62 1.29
C LEU A 46 9.00 7.95 0.97
N ARG A 47 9.62 8.82 0.17
CA ARG A 47 9.03 10.11 -0.21
C ARG A 47 7.70 9.98 -0.96
N PHE A 48 7.60 9.01 -1.88
CA PHE A 48 6.36 8.78 -2.62
C PHE A 48 5.26 8.22 -1.70
N LEU A 49 5.63 7.30 -0.81
CA LEU A 49 4.70 6.73 0.16
C LEU A 49 4.20 7.78 1.16
N SER A 50 5.08 8.67 1.65
CA SER A 50 4.70 9.77 2.54
C SER A 50 3.76 10.77 1.86
N SER A 51 4.02 11.12 0.59
CA SER A 51 3.12 11.99 -0.18
C SER A 51 1.73 11.37 -0.32
N ALA A 52 1.68 10.08 -0.65
CA ALA A 52 0.44 9.34 -0.77
C ALA A 52 -0.36 9.31 0.55
N PHE A 53 0.30 9.11 1.69
CA PHE A 53 -0.38 9.16 2.98
C PHE A 53 -0.87 10.56 3.36
N ALA A 54 -0.14 11.61 3.01
CA ALA A 54 -0.59 12.99 3.21
C ALA A 54 -1.84 13.31 2.36
N ASP A 55 -1.88 12.84 1.11
CA ASP A 55 -3.04 12.98 0.23
C ASP A 55 -4.28 12.25 0.81
N VAL A 56 -4.08 11.05 1.36
CA VAL A 56 -5.14 10.28 2.04
C VAL A 56 -5.64 11.00 3.29
N GLU A 57 -4.75 11.60 4.09
CA GLU A 57 -5.11 12.31 5.32
C GLU A 57 -6.06 13.48 5.05
N ILE A 58 -5.89 14.17 3.92
CA ILE A 58 -6.76 15.28 3.48
C ILE A 58 -7.98 14.83 2.67
N GLY A 59 -8.22 13.51 2.56
CA GLY A 59 -9.40 12.94 1.91
C GLY A 59 -9.30 12.80 0.39
N GLN A 60 -8.11 12.88 -0.19
CA GLN A 60 -7.88 12.45 -1.59
C GLN A 60 -7.80 10.92 -1.61
N GLY A 61 -8.82 10.29 -2.18
CA GLY A 61 -9.22 8.92 -1.83
C GLY A 61 -8.43 7.77 -2.46
N ASP A 62 -7.67 7.98 -3.53
CA ASP A 62 -6.96 6.90 -4.23
C ASP A 62 -5.51 7.28 -4.49
N PHE A 63 -4.57 6.36 -4.25
CA PHE A 63 -3.18 6.54 -4.63
C PHE A 63 -2.55 5.25 -5.17
N GLY A 64 -1.58 5.43 -6.06
CA GLY A 64 -0.80 4.34 -6.62
C GLY A 64 0.67 4.49 -6.28
N ILE A 65 1.34 3.39 -5.94
CA ILE A 65 2.78 3.37 -5.72
C ILE A 65 3.41 2.25 -6.56
N ARG A 66 4.49 2.57 -7.28
CA ARG A 66 5.26 1.56 -8.00
C ARG A 66 6.22 0.88 -7.04
N PRO A 67 6.15 -0.44 -6.88
CA PRO A 67 7.07 -1.15 -6.00
C PRO A 67 8.50 -1.13 -6.51
N SER A 68 8.71 -1.18 -7.83
CA SER A 68 10.03 -1.11 -8.46
C SER A 68 10.11 -0.08 -9.59
N ASN A 69 11.34 0.34 -9.93
CA ASN A 69 11.57 1.24 -11.07
C ASN A 69 11.55 0.51 -12.42
N ASP A 70 11.86 -0.78 -12.42
CA ASP A 70 12.04 -1.58 -13.63
C ASP A 70 10.71 -1.95 -14.32
N ARG A 71 9.57 -1.48 -13.78
CA ARG A 71 8.20 -1.73 -14.26
C ARG A 71 7.87 -3.22 -14.39
N LYS A 72 8.62 -4.11 -13.74
CA LYS A 72 8.34 -5.55 -13.79
C LYS A 72 7.14 -5.95 -12.96
N ILE A 73 6.78 -5.12 -11.98
CA ILE A 73 5.65 -5.34 -11.09
C ILE A 73 4.65 -4.20 -11.31
N ASP A 74 3.39 -4.56 -11.45
CA ASP A 74 2.30 -3.59 -11.57
C ASP A 74 2.27 -2.66 -10.35
N PRO A 75 1.91 -1.38 -10.53
CA PRO A 75 1.73 -0.46 -9.41
C PRO A 75 0.75 -1.04 -8.39
N TRP A 76 1.08 -0.91 -7.10
CA TRP A 76 0.13 -1.19 -6.04
C TRP A 76 -0.85 -0.03 -5.96
N MET A 77 -2.12 -0.36 -6.04
CA MET A 77 -3.20 0.62 -5.99
C MET A 77 -3.92 0.52 -4.66
N PHE A 78 -3.95 1.62 -3.93
CA PHE A 78 -4.65 1.77 -2.67
C PHE A 78 -5.88 2.65 -2.92
N TRP A 79 -7.04 2.12 -2.59
CA TRP A 79 -8.32 2.75 -2.87
C TRP A 79 -9.09 2.92 -1.58
N TRP A 80 -9.63 4.11 -1.36
CA TRP A 80 -10.55 4.36 -0.25
C TRP A 80 -11.98 4.30 -0.77
N MET A 81 -12.87 3.60 -0.06
CA MET A 81 -14.30 3.67 -0.40
C MET A 81 -14.76 5.12 -0.14
N PRO A 82 -15.20 5.89 -1.15
CA PRO A 82 -15.66 7.25 -0.91
C PRO A 82 -16.72 7.20 0.19
N ARG A 83 -16.57 8.07 1.21
CA ARG A 83 -17.56 8.15 2.29
C ARG A 83 -18.92 8.28 1.61
N SER A 84 -19.79 7.31 1.82
CA SER A 84 -21.18 7.45 1.38
C SER A 84 -21.70 8.66 2.14
N ILE A 85 -21.88 9.77 1.42
CA ILE A 85 -22.60 10.92 1.94
C ILE A 85 -24.01 10.40 2.22
N ARG A 86 -24.28 10.16 3.50
CA ARG A 86 -25.64 9.95 4.00
C ARG A 86 -26.24 11.30 4.33
#